data_AF-A0A967G2Z5-F1
#
_entry.id   AF-A0A967G2Z5-F1
#
_cell.length_a   1.000
_cell.length_b   1.000
_cell.length_c   1.000
_cell.angle_alpha   90.00
_cell.angle_beta   90.00
_cell.angle_gamma   90.00
#
_symmetry.space_group_name_H-M   'P 1'
#
loop_
_entity.id
_entity.type
_entity.pdbx_description
1 polymer ?
#
loop_
_entity_poly.entity_id
_entity_poly.type
_entity_poly.pdbx_seq_one_letter_code
_entity_poly.pdbx_strand_id
1 'polypeptide(L)'
;MRVFLSRPDITEEEIEAVCEVLRSPNLSLGPKLGEFEDAFAKYIGRKRAVAVNSGTSALFLCMSAMGIGPGDEVITTPFTFIASATSIMMAGARPVFADIDPESLNIDAAKIESKITDKTKAILPVE
;
A
#
# COMPACT_ATOMS: atom_id res chain seq x y z
N MET A 1 15.83 -26.60 18.05
CA MET A 1 15.71 -25.76 16.84
C MET A 1 14.58 -24.77 17.07
N ARG A 2 14.81 -23.46 16.91
CA ARG A 2 13.76 -22.44 16.96
C ARG A 2 13.42 -22.01 15.54
N VAL A 3 12.15 -22.09 15.17
CA VAL A 3 11.64 -21.62 13.88
C VAL A 3 10.73 -20.42 14.18
N PHE A 4 11.05 -19.27 13.60
CA PHE A 4 10.27 -18.03 13.76
C PHE A 4 9.19 -17.95 12.68
N LEU A 5 8.06 -17.32 12.99
CA LEU A 5 6.98 -17.08 12.02
C LEU A 5 7.41 -16.11 10.92
N SER A 6 8.16 -15.06 11.27
CA SER A 6 8.73 -14.09 10.34
C SER A 6 10.02 -13.52 10.93
N ARG A 7 11.04 -13.33 10.08
CA ARG A 7 12.32 -12.70 10.42
C ARG A 7 12.88 -12.04 9.15
N PRO A 8 13.35 -10.79 9.20
CA PRO A 8 14.00 -10.19 8.05
C PRO A 8 15.31 -10.93 7.74
N ASP A 9 15.58 -11.14 6.46
CA ASP A 9 16.85 -11.62 5.96
C ASP A 9 17.72 -10.41 5.63
N ILE A 10 18.76 -10.18 6.44
CA ILE A 10 19.63 -9.00 6.36
C ILE A 10 21.06 -9.50 6.34
N THR A 11 21.79 -9.11 5.30
CA THR A 11 23.17 -9.49 5.05
C THR A 11 24.10 -8.29 5.23
N GLU A 12 25.40 -8.48 5.00
CA GLU A 12 26.36 -7.36 4.97
C GLU A 12 26.04 -6.36 3.86
N GLU A 13 25.38 -6.77 2.76
CA GLU A 13 25.03 -5.87 1.66
C GLU A 13 24.08 -4.74 2.14
N GLU A 14 23.03 -5.08 2.89
CA GLU A 14 22.12 -4.08 3.47
C GLU A 14 22.81 -3.19 4.51
N ILE A 15 23.72 -3.77 5.32
CA ILE A 15 24.45 -3.03 6.35
C ILE A 15 25.40 -2.02 5.71
N GLU A 16 26.17 -2.44 4.71
CA GLU A 16 27.07 -1.57 3.97
C GLU A 16 26.31 -0.44 3.28
N ALA A 17 25.19 -0.74 2.62
CA ALA A 17 24.35 0.28 1.99
C ALA A 17 23.84 1.34 2.98
N VAL A 18 23.44 0.93 4.19
CA VAL A 18 23.06 1.88 5.26
C VAL A 18 24.27 2.68 5.74
N CYS A 19 25.43 2.03 5.94
CA CYS A 19 26.66 2.70 6.36
C CYS A 19 27.13 3.74 5.34
N GLU A 20 26.98 3.50 4.03
CA GLU A 20 27.26 4.49 2.99
C GLU A 20 26.42 5.75 3.17
N VAL A 21 25.11 5.60 3.42
CA VAL A 21 24.21 6.73 3.68
C VAL A 21 24.62 7.48 4.94
N LEU A 22 24.93 6.77 6.03
CA LEU A 22 25.35 7.34 7.32
C LEU A 22 26.68 8.11 7.23
N ARG A 23 27.57 7.74 6.30
CA ARG A 23 28.83 8.45 6.03
C ARG A 23 28.66 9.63 5.06
N SER A 24 27.47 9.78 4.46
CA SER A 24 27.14 10.88 3.55
C SER A 24 26.47 12.05 4.30
N PRO A 25 26.37 13.25 3.69
CA PRO A 25 25.61 14.36 4.27
C PRO A 25 24.08 14.22 4.11
N ASN A 26 23.59 13.24 3.35
CA ASN A 26 22.19 13.13 2.95
C ASN A 26 21.48 11.98 3.67
N LEU A 27 20.99 12.22 4.88
CA LEU A 27 20.28 11.21 5.69
C LEU A 27 18.79 11.07 5.35
N SER A 28 18.22 12.03 4.62
CA SER A 28 16.81 12.01 4.19
C SER A 28 16.70 12.65 2.81
N LEU A 29 15.77 12.14 1.99
CA LEU A 29 15.51 12.60 0.62
C LEU A 29 16.78 12.69 -0.24
N GLY A 30 17.74 11.79 0.02
CA GLY A 30 19.02 11.71 -0.71
C GLY A 30 18.92 10.92 -2.02
N PRO A 31 20.04 10.75 -2.73
CA PRO A 31 20.07 10.09 -4.04
C PRO A 31 19.54 8.65 -4.02
N LYS A 32 19.74 7.92 -2.91
CA LYS A 32 19.21 6.55 -2.72
C LYS A 32 17.70 6.44 -2.87
N LEU A 33 16.95 7.52 -2.58
CA LEU A 33 15.50 7.55 -2.78
C LEU A 33 15.14 7.43 -4.27
N GLY A 34 15.73 8.29 -5.11
CA GLY A 34 15.48 8.28 -6.55
C GLY A 34 15.98 7.00 -7.22
N GLU A 35 17.17 6.51 -6.80
CA GLU A 35 17.71 5.22 -7.25
C GLU A 35 16.73 4.08 -6.96
N PHE A 36 16.14 4.04 -5.76
CA PHE A 36 15.15 3.04 -5.38
C PHE A 36 13.86 3.18 -6.18
N GLU A 37 13.33 4.40 -6.36
CA GLU A 37 12.12 4.65 -7.13
C GLU A 37 12.28 4.21 -8.59
N ASP A 38 13.40 4.52 -9.24
CA ASP A 38 13.69 4.12 -10.62
C ASP A 38 13.86 2.61 -10.75
N ALA A 39 14.62 1.99 -9.83
CA ALA A 39 14.81 0.54 -9.81
C ALA A 39 13.50 -0.20 -9.57
N PHE A 40 12.68 0.28 -8.63
CA PHE A 40 11.39 -0.34 -8.30
C PHE A 40 10.40 -0.17 -9.44
N ALA A 41 10.29 1.02 -10.05
CA ALA A 41 9.45 1.26 -11.21
C ALA A 41 9.80 0.31 -12.36
N LYS A 42 11.09 0.11 -12.63
CA LYS A 42 11.57 -0.86 -13.61
C LYS A 42 11.19 -2.29 -13.24
N TYR A 43 11.37 -2.69 -11.98
CA TYR A 43 11.04 -4.03 -11.49
C TYR A 43 9.57 -4.38 -11.69
N ILE A 44 8.65 -3.46 -11.39
CA ILE A 44 7.20 -3.67 -11.54
C ILE A 44 6.67 -3.34 -12.95
N GLY A 45 7.54 -2.97 -13.89
CA GLY A 45 7.15 -2.63 -15.27
C GLY A 45 6.29 -1.37 -15.39
N ARG A 46 6.52 -0.35 -14.55
CA ARG A 46 5.79 0.92 -14.55
C ARG A 46 6.69 2.10 -14.86
N LYS A 47 6.10 3.21 -15.32
CA LYS A 47 6.85 4.43 -15.68
C LYS A 47 7.41 5.19 -14.47
N ARG A 48 6.75 5.06 -13.31
CA ARG A 48 7.07 5.80 -12.07
C ARG A 48 6.77 4.92 -10.87
N ALA A 49 7.53 5.13 -9.80
CA ALA A 49 7.23 4.71 -8.45
C ALA A 49 7.42 5.92 -7.51
N VAL A 50 6.77 5.90 -6.35
CA VAL A 50 6.93 6.91 -5.32
C VAL A 50 7.14 6.18 -4.00
N ALA A 51 8.31 6.37 -3.39
CA ALA A 51 8.61 5.72 -2.12
C ALA A 51 8.06 6.54 -0.96
N VAL A 52 7.52 5.85 0.03
CA VAL A 52 6.94 6.42 1.24
C VAL A 52 7.33 5.59 2.45
N ASN A 53 7.09 6.12 3.64
CA ASN A 53 7.52 5.50 4.89
C ASN A 53 6.72 4.25 5.32
N SER A 54 5.57 3.97 4.68
CA SER A 54 4.74 2.79 4.99
C SER A 54 3.70 2.50 3.91
N GLY A 55 3.19 1.26 3.88
CA GLY A 55 2.05 0.90 3.01
C GLY A 55 0.77 1.69 3.33
N THR A 56 0.52 2.02 4.59
CA THR A 56 -0.61 2.88 5.00
C THR A 56 -0.49 4.28 4.40
N SER A 57 0.72 4.88 4.47
CA SER A 57 0.99 6.18 3.85
C SER A 57 0.80 6.12 2.33
N ALA A 58 1.19 5.00 1.69
CA ALA A 58 1.01 4.81 0.25
C ALA A 58 -0.48 4.80 -0.12
N LEU A 59 -1.28 4.01 0.61
CA LEU A 59 -2.73 3.95 0.39
C LEU A 59 -3.41 5.29 0.61
N PHE A 60 -3.08 5.99 1.70
CA PHE A 60 -3.62 7.33 1.97
C PHE A 60 -3.22 8.36 0.90
N LEU A 61 -1.97 8.31 0.42
CA LEU A 61 -1.49 9.18 -0.66
C LEU A 61 -2.23 8.88 -1.97
N CYS A 62 -2.49 7.61 -2.29
CA CYS A 62 -3.30 7.23 -3.45
C CYS A 62 -4.71 7.81 -3.37
N MET A 63 -5.38 7.71 -2.21
CA MET A 63 -6.71 8.31 -2.02
C MET A 63 -6.69 9.83 -2.22
N SER A 64 -5.70 10.49 -1.60
CA SER A 64 -5.52 11.95 -1.73
C SER A 64 -5.25 12.38 -3.17
N ALA A 65 -4.42 11.64 -3.90
CA ALA A 65 -4.11 11.90 -5.31
C ALA A 65 -5.31 11.71 -6.24
N MET A 66 -6.25 10.82 -5.88
CA MET A 66 -7.52 10.62 -6.59
C MET A 66 -8.61 11.62 -6.18
N GLY A 67 -8.35 12.50 -5.21
CA GLY A 67 -9.34 13.45 -4.69
C GLY A 67 -10.46 12.81 -3.86
N ILE A 68 -10.23 11.59 -3.34
CA ILE A 68 -11.19 10.86 -2.51
C ILE A 68 -11.22 11.48 -1.11
N GLY A 69 -12.43 11.79 -0.61
CA GLY A 69 -12.57 12.45 0.68
C GLY A 69 -13.96 12.34 1.32
N PRO A 70 -14.34 13.31 2.18
CA PRO A 70 -15.63 13.32 2.85
C PRO A 70 -16.82 13.19 1.90
N GLY A 71 -17.69 12.21 2.17
CA GLY A 71 -18.88 11.92 1.36
C GLY A 71 -18.67 10.84 0.31
N ASP A 72 -17.43 10.46 0.03
CA ASP A 72 -17.09 9.38 -0.91
C ASP A 72 -17.11 8.00 -0.25
N GLU A 73 -17.27 6.98 -1.10
CA GLU A 73 -17.27 5.59 -0.72
C GLU A 73 -16.15 4.83 -1.46
N VAL A 74 -15.43 3.97 -0.74
CA VAL A 74 -14.42 3.09 -1.32
C VAL A 74 -14.76 1.64 -0.96
N ILE A 75 -14.94 0.80 -1.97
CA ILE A 75 -15.25 -0.62 -1.77
C ILE A 75 -13.96 -1.38 -1.44
N THR A 76 -13.98 -2.20 -0.40
CA THR A 76 -12.90 -3.12 -0.03
C THR A 76 -13.49 -4.37 0.63
N THR A 77 -12.67 -5.24 1.21
CA THR A 77 -13.10 -6.45 1.92
C THR A 77 -12.88 -6.32 3.43
N PRO A 78 -13.74 -6.92 4.29
CA PRO A 78 -13.48 -6.98 5.72
C PRO A 78 -12.37 -8.00 6.07
N PHE A 79 -12.03 -8.91 5.15
CA PHE A 79 -10.94 -9.86 5.30
C PHE A 79 -9.65 -9.28 4.69
N THR A 80 -9.00 -8.39 5.44
CA THR A 80 -7.77 -7.70 5.03
C THR A 80 -6.99 -7.24 6.27
N PHE A 81 -5.75 -6.78 6.09
CA PHE A 81 -5.07 -6.00 7.12
C PHE A 81 -5.75 -4.64 7.30
N ILE A 82 -5.85 -4.19 8.55
CA ILE A 82 -6.63 -3.00 8.95
C ILE A 82 -6.24 -1.71 8.19
N ALA A 83 -5.00 -1.62 7.69
CA ALA A 83 -4.51 -0.48 6.92
C ALA A 83 -5.39 -0.16 5.70
N SER A 84 -6.02 -1.15 5.06
CA SER A 84 -6.91 -0.90 3.91
C SER A 84 -8.11 -0.03 4.31
N ALA A 85 -8.81 -0.41 5.37
CA ALA A 85 -9.99 0.33 5.84
C ALA A 85 -9.59 1.66 6.52
N THR A 86 -8.52 1.67 7.33
CA THR A 86 -8.13 2.91 8.02
C THR A 86 -7.57 3.95 7.07
N SER A 87 -6.89 3.58 5.99
CA SER A 87 -6.44 4.56 4.99
C SER A 87 -7.61 5.24 4.27
N ILE A 88 -8.70 4.52 4.02
CA ILE A 88 -9.96 5.10 3.49
C ILE A 88 -10.54 6.10 4.49
N MET A 89 -10.61 5.70 5.77
CA MET A 89 -11.12 6.57 6.83
C MET A 89 -10.24 7.80 7.08
N MET A 90 -8.91 7.66 6.99
CA MET A 90 -7.96 8.77 7.11
C MET A 90 -8.17 9.82 6.01
N ALA A 91 -8.54 9.40 4.80
CA ALA A 91 -8.93 10.31 3.72
C ALA A 91 -10.28 11.01 3.99
N GLY A 92 -11.05 10.55 4.98
CA GLY A 92 -12.40 11.06 5.29
C GLY A 92 -13.52 10.34 4.51
N ALA A 93 -13.16 9.37 3.67
CA ALA A 93 -14.12 8.55 2.93
C ALA A 93 -14.66 7.38 3.79
N ARG A 94 -15.74 6.76 3.33
CA ARG A 94 -16.39 5.64 4.02
C ARG A 94 -16.01 4.30 3.36
N PRO A 95 -15.45 3.33 4.10
CA PRO A 95 -15.24 1.99 3.57
C PRO A 95 -16.59 1.28 3.37
N VAL A 96 -16.80 0.68 2.20
CA VAL A 96 -17.90 -0.24 1.89
C VAL A 96 -17.34 -1.65 1.81
N PHE A 97 -17.91 -2.59 2.54
CA PHE A 97 -17.43 -3.97 2.53
C PHE A 97 -18.20 -4.84 1.52
N ALA A 98 -17.47 -5.41 0.58
CA ALA A 98 -17.86 -6.59 -0.19
C ALA A 98 -17.16 -7.82 0.42
N ASP A 99 -17.89 -8.91 0.48
CA ASP A 99 -17.42 -10.14 1.12
C ASP A 99 -16.47 -10.92 0.20
N ILE A 100 -15.79 -11.93 0.73
CA ILE A 100 -14.76 -12.69 0.02
C ILE A 100 -15.30 -13.90 -0.73
N ASP A 101 -14.47 -14.40 -1.65
CA ASP A 101 -14.54 -15.77 -2.16
C ASP A 101 -13.88 -16.71 -1.13
N PRO A 102 -14.57 -17.74 -0.63
CA PRO A 102 -14.04 -18.59 0.44
C PRO A 102 -12.88 -19.49 0.01
N GLU A 103 -12.65 -19.70 -1.29
CA GLU A 103 -11.53 -20.50 -1.79
C GLU A 103 -10.24 -19.69 -1.91
N SER A 104 -10.29 -18.53 -2.58
CA SER A 104 -9.13 -17.66 -2.75
C SER A 104 -8.88 -16.72 -1.58
N LEU A 105 -9.90 -16.47 -0.75
CA LEU A 105 -9.92 -15.44 0.30
C LEU A 105 -9.80 -13.99 -0.20
N ASN A 106 -9.78 -13.79 -1.52
CA ASN A 106 -9.82 -12.47 -2.14
C ASN A 106 -11.24 -11.91 -2.12
N ILE A 107 -11.36 -10.60 -2.33
CA ILE A 107 -12.67 -9.96 -2.51
C ILE A 107 -13.46 -10.64 -3.64
N ASP A 108 -14.71 -11.02 -3.38
CA ASP A 108 -15.55 -11.66 -4.38
C ASP A 108 -16.05 -10.61 -5.39
N ALA A 109 -15.53 -10.70 -6.61
CA ALA A 109 -15.88 -9.79 -7.70
C ALA A 109 -17.40 -9.73 -7.97
N ALA A 110 -18.12 -10.83 -7.80
CA ALA A 110 -19.57 -10.89 -8.00
C ALA A 110 -20.34 -10.12 -6.91
N LYS A 111 -19.74 -9.91 -5.74
CA LYS A 111 -20.36 -9.17 -4.63
C LYS A 111 -20.10 -7.65 -4.73
N ILE A 112 -19.13 -7.22 -5.53
CA ILE A 112 -18.76 -5.79 -5.68
C ILE A 112 -19.89 -4.98 -6.31
N GLU A 113 -20.49 -5.46 -7.40
CA GLU A 113 -21.48 -4.68 -8.18
C GLU A 113 -22.66 -4.21 -7.31
N SER A 114 -23.15 -5.08 -6.42
CA SER A 114 -24.25 -4.77 -5.49
C SER A 114 -23.94 -3.69 -4.45
N LYS A 115 -22.66 -3.31 -4.31
CA LYS A 115 -22.16 -2.33 -3.35
C LYS A 115 -21.90 -0.97 -3.98
N ILE A 116 -21.95 -0.86 -5.30
CA ILE A 116 -21.70 0.39 -6.02
C ILE A 116 -22.88 1.34 -5.82
N THR A 117 -22.56 2.59 -5.49
CA THR A 117 -23.48 3.72 -5.32
C THR A 117 -23.01 4.91 -6.15
N ASP A 118 -23.82 5.97 -6.20
CA ASP A 118 -23.44 7.27 -6.76
C ASP A 118 -22.23 7.92 -6.05
N LYS A 119 -21.94 7.50 -4.81
CA LYS A 119 -20.80 7.97 -4.01
C LYS A 119 -19.55 7.12 -4.15
N THR A 120 -19.62 5.98 -4.84
CA THR A 120 -18.47 5.08 -5.00
C THR A 120 -17.41 5.72 -5.90
N LYS A 121 -16.18 5.86 -5.39
CA LYS A 121 -15.05 6.46 -6.13
C LYS A 121 -13.94 5.48 -6.48
N ALA A 122 -13.79 4.41 -5.71
CA ALA A 122 -12.75 3.43 -5.94
C ALA A 122 -13.12 2.04 -5.39
N ILE A 123 -12.40 1.04 -5.88
CA ILE A 123 -12.35 -0.32 -5.33
C ILE A 123 -10.89 -0.55 -4.90
N LEU A 124 -10.68 -0.92 -3.65
CA LEU A 124 -9.39 -1.27 -3.06
C LEU A 124 -9.37 -2.78 -2.77
N PRO A 125 -9.03 -3.62 -3.76
CA PRO A 125 -8.85 -5.05 -3.55
C PRO A 125 -7.58 -5.34 -2.75
N VAL A 126 -7.54 -6.48 -2.08
CA VAL A 126 -6.36 -7.04 -1.42
C VAL A 126 -6.27 -8.51 -1.80
N GLU A 127 -5.07 -8.93 -2.18
CA GLU A 127 -4.71 -10.29 -2.61
C GLU A 127 -3.64 -10.87 -1.69
#